data_AF-A0A7Y3N6K0-F1
#
_entry.id   AF-A0A7Y3N6K0-F1
#
_cell.length_a   1.000
_cell.length_b   1.000
_cell.length_c   1.000
_cell.angle_alpha   90.00
_cell.angle_beta   90.00
_cell.angle_gamma   90.00
#
_symmetry.space_group_name_H-M   'P 1'
#
loop_
_entity.id
_entity.type
_entity.pdbx_description
1 polymer ?
#
loop_
_entity_poly.entity_id
_entity_poly.type
_entity_poly.pdbx_seq_one_letter_code
_entity_poly.pdbx_strand_id
1 'polypeptide(L)'
;MKRIDFRFYMCSFFFLFHSFASPAQFHFSDFTKVQEEPPPSSVFYFTPSLNQKLIYMAVRHTNDMKSSVATTIKNLLEKENVDFCILEGFEESEGISPQRVVSKAENQVAKGICGENLYAAHLCHSLRIHFIGGEKGEKFYLQQLEKYGIVEEDLVFYLLAQQIPWWHRDGTFEKENLKVQFETFMKEDISTWLEVEPVKYTYEDFIGWHEKHMGCSYDPEKNFLWDSKQEELLPYLGPGATRYQKIAAYIMYIRDEHVVDVIQRAISNHSTVLVIYGAYHYKWQKKTLLDLFGAPVKTFLIK
;
A
#
# COMPACT_ATOMS: atom_id res chain seq x y z
N MET A 1 -65.37 0.13 -27.53
CA MET A 1 -64.12 0.09 -26.73
C MET A 1 -63.74 -1.36 -26.49
N LYS A 2 -62.70 -1.86 -27.15
CA LYS A 2 -62.25 -3.26 -27.06
C LYS A 2 -61.03 -3.35 -26.14
N ARG A 3 -61.09 -4.32 -25.22
CA ARG A 3 -60.03 -4.71 -24.27
C ARG A 3 -58.82 -5.25 -25.03
N ILE A 4 -57.62 -4.85 -24.62
CA ILE A 4 -56.35 -5.45 -25.06
C ILE A 4 -55.84 -6.32 -23.90
N ASP A 5 -55.60 -7.58 -24.24
CA ASP A 5 -55.17 -8.68 -23.39
C ASP A 5 -53.64 -8.67 -23.32
N PHE A 6 -53.06 -8.60 -22.12
CA PHE A 6 -51.61 -8.61 -21.90
C PHE A 6 -51.23 -9.97 -21.31
N ARG A 7 -50.72 -10.87 -22.16
CA ARG A 7 -50.06 -12.13 -21.76
C ARG A 7 -48.69 -12.23 -22.42
N PHE A 8 -47.74 -12.81 -21.65
CA PHE A 8 -46.34 -13.16 -21.96
C PHE A 8 -45.35 -11.99 -21.96
N TYR A 9 -44.19 -12.01 -21.29
CA TYR A 9 -43.25 -13.10 -20.96
C TYR A 9 -42.66 -12.92 -19.53
N MET A 10 -42.73 -13.96 -18.69
CA MET A 10 -41.80 -14.11 -17.56
C MET A 10 -40.53 -14.78 -18.07
N CYS A 11 -39.48 -14.00 -18.32
CA CYS A 11 -38.13 -14.53 -18.41
C CYS A 11 -37.62 -14.80 -16.99
N SER A 12 -37.37 -16.08 -16.70
CA SER A 12 -36.72 -16.56 -15.50
C SER A 12 -35.32 -15.93 -15.38
N PHE A 13 -35.20 -14.89 -14.55
CA PHE A 13 -33.91 -14.42 -14.06
C PHE A 13 -33.35 -15.48 -13.10
N PHE A 14 -32.49 -16.36 -13.61
CA PHE A 14 -31.58 -17.11 -12.77
C PHE A 14 -30.61 -16.11 -12.13
N PHE A 15 -30.91 -15.69 -10.91
CA PHE A 15 -29.91 -15.12 -10.01
C PHE A 15 -28.92 -16.25 -9.69
N LEU A 16 -27.85 -16.34 -10.46
CA LEU A 16 -26.61 -16.97 -10.04
C LEU A 16 -26.13 -16.19 -8.82
N PHE A 17 -26.48 -16.68 -7.64
CA PHE A 17 -25.79 -16.36 -6.40
C PHE A 17 -24.31 -16.68 -6.64
N HIS A 18 -23.55 -15.65 -7.03
CA HIS A 18 -22.10 -15.70 -6.89
C HIS A 18 -21.89 -15.85 -5.40
N SER A 19 -21.49 -17.06 -4.99
CA SER A 19 -20.98 -17.31 -3.66
C SER A 19 -19.87 -16.28 -3.46
N PHE A 20 -20.14 -15.23 -2.71
CA PHE A 20 -19.11 -14.30 -2.28
C PHE A 20 -18.07 -15.18 -1.61
N ALA A 21 -16.89 -15.30 -2.23
CA ALA A 21 -15.77 -15.97 -1.61
C ALA A 21 -15.62 -15.38 -0.21
N SER A 22 -15.40 -16.22 0.79
CA SER A 22 -15.12 -15.75 2.15
C SER A 22 -14.07 -14.64 2.06
N PRO A 23 -14.23 -13.52 2.79
CA PRO A 23 -13.22 -12.46 2.80
C PRO A 23 -11.85 -13.08 3.05
N ALA A 24 -10.87 -12.60 2.30
CA ALA A 24 -9.47 -12.97 2.42
C ALA A 24 -9.05 -13.03 3.90
N GLN A 25 -8.67 -14.21 4.39
CA GLN A 25 -8.20 -14.37 5.77
C GLN A 25 -6.68 -14.32 5.82
N PHE A 26 -6.15 -13.18 6.25
CA PHE A 26 -4.76 -13.03 6.66
C PHE A 26 -4.57 -13.59 8.07
N HIS A 27 -3.37 -14.09 8.40
CA HIS A 27 -3.08 -14.62 9.73
C HIS A 27 -1.98 -13.82 10.43
N PHE A 28 -2.22 -13.39 11.67
CA PHE A 28 -1.21 -12.68 12.46
C PHE A 28 0.08 -13.48 12.70
N SER A 29 0.03 -14.80 12.57
CA SER A 29 1.21 -15.68 12.66
C SER A 29 2.30 -15.30 11.67
N ASP A 30 1.94 -14.68 10.55
CA ASP A 30 2.90 -14.30 9.52
C ASP A 30 3.88 -13.23 10.06
N PHE A 31 3.42 -12.36 10.96
CA PHE A 31 4.19 -11.25 11.53
C PHE A 31 5.06 -11.65 12.72
N THR A 32 5.25 -12.94 12.99
CA THR A 32 6.04 -13.43 14.14
C THR A 32 7.54 -13.54 13.87
N LYS A 33 8.01 -13.06 12.73
CA LYS A 33 9.44 -13.00 12.38
C LYS A 33 9.78 -11.61 11.84
N VAL A 34 10.71 -10.93 12.49
CA VAL A 34 11.32 -9.70 11.95
C VAL A 34 12.02 -10.08 10.64
N GLN A 35 11.87 -9.27 9.61
CA GLN A 35 12.43 -9.54 8.30
C GLN A 35 13.48 -8.50 7.95
N GLU A 36 14.68 -8.97 7.68
CA GLU A 36 15.83 -8.09 7.44
C GLU A 36 15.92 -7.66 5.97
N GLU A 37 15.47 -8.48 5.01
CA GLU A 37 15.56 -8.13 3.57
C GLU A 37 14.29 -8.40 2.74
N PRO A 38 13.93 -7.48 1.82
CA PRO A 38 12.83 -7.69 0.88
C PRO A 38 13.13 -8.87 -0.03
N PRO A 39 12.12 -9.67 -0.43
CA PRO A 39 12.30 -10.65 -1.49
C PRO A 39 12.87 -10.03 -2.78
N PRO A 40 13.52 -10.80 -3.65
CA PRO A 40 13.95 -10.30 -4.95
C PRO A 40 12.75 -9.90 -5.80
N SER A 41 12.93 -8.87 -6.64
CA SER A 41 11.92 -8.43 -7.60
C SER A 41 11.49 -9.59 -8.49
N SER A 42 10.18 -9.82 -8.62
CA SER A 42 9.61 -10.98 -9.31
C SER A 42 8.29 -10.65 -10.01
N VAL A 43 7.94 -11.40 -11.05
CA VAL A 43 6.63 -11.35 -11.72
C VAL A 43 5.94 -12.70 -11.57
N PHE A 44 4.69 -12.69 -11.13
CA PHE A 44 3.83 -13.86 -10.97
C PHE A 44 2.62 -13.74 -11.89
N TYR A 45 2.34 -14.79 -12.66
CA TYR A 45 1.18 -14.84 -13.55
C TYR A 45 0.16 -15.82 -13.00
N PHE A 46 -1.05 -15.37 -12.76
CA PHE A 46 -2.20 -16.17 -12.35
C PHE A 46 -3.25 -16.16 -13.47
N THR A 47 -3.99 -17.25 -13.59
CA THR A 47 -5.10 -17.38 -14.55
C THR A 47 -6.35 -17.88 -13.80
N PRO A 48 -7.09 -16.99 -13.11
CA PRO A 48 -8.25 -17.38 -12.29
C PRO A 48 -9.36 -18.04 -13.11
N SER A 49 -9.45 -17.72 -14.41
CA SER A 49 -10.34 -18.36 -15.37
C SER A 49 -9.75 -18.29 -16.79
N LEU A 50 -10.44 -18.88 -17.78
CA LEU A 50 -9.98 -18.89 -19.18
C LEU A 50 -9.82 -17.50 -19.80
N ASN A 51 -10.55 -16.50 -19.30
CA ASN A 51 -10.60 -15.15 -19.87
C ASN A 51 -9.98 -14.10 -18.94
N GLN A 52 -9.41 -14.51 -17.80
CA GLN A 52 -8.85 -13.60 -16.80
C GLN A 52 -7.38 -13.92 -16.55
N LYS A 53 -6.57 -12.88 -16.54
CA LYS A 53 -5.14 -12.94 -16.22
C LYS A 53 -4.83 -11.88 -15.16
N LEU A 54 -4.21 -12.32 -14.06
CA LEU A 54 -3.64 -11.43 -13.06
C LEU A 54 -2.12 -11.53 -13.17
N ILE A 55 -1.46 -10.40 -13.38
CA ILE A 55 -0.01 -10.27 -13.36
C ILE A 55 0.35 -9.50 -12.10
N TYR A 56 1.05 -10.13 -11.15
CA TYR A 56 1.55 -9.47 -9.96
C TYR A 56 3.05 -9.24 -10.08
N MET A 57 3.47 -8.00 -10.16
CA MET A 57 4.87 -7.58 -10.18
C MET A 57 5.27 -7.10 -8.79
N ALA A 58 5.99 -7.96 -8.07
CA ALA A 58 6.56 -7.69 -6.76
C ALA A 58 7.93 -7.03 -6.91
N VAL A 59 8.11 -5.78 -6.49
CA VAL A 59 9.32 -4.99 -6.81
C VAL A 59 10.12 -4.57 -5.56
N ARG A 60 11.44 -4.67 -5.63
CA ARG A 60 12.30 -3.82 -4.79
C ARG A 60 12.28 -2.42 -5.39
N HIS A 61 11.83 -1.44 -4.60
CA HIS A 61 11.66 -0.06 -5.07
C HIS A 61 12.94 0.50 -5.69
N THR A 62 12.77 1.28 -6.76
CA THR A 62 13.86 1.94 -7.47
C THR A 62 13.37 3.22 -8.12
N ASN A 63 14.21 4.24 -8.15
CA ASN A 63 13.97 5.49 -8.87
C ASN A 63 14.71 5.55 -10.23
N ASP A 64 15.40 4.47 -10.60
CA ASP A 64 16.14 4.38 -11.86
C ASP A 64 15.24 3.85 -12.97
N MET A 65 14.87 4.73 -13.90
CA MET A 65 14.08 4.39 -15.08
C MET A 65 14.81 3.52 -16.11
N LYS A 66 16.13 3.29 -15.94
CA LYS A 66 16.92 2.36 -16.77
C LYS A 66 17.08 1.00 -16.11
N SER A 67 16.55 0.81 -14.90
CA SER A 67 16.60 -0.46 -14.20
C SER A 67 15.87 -1.58 -14.97
N SER A 68 16.19 -2.82 -14.61
CA SER A 68 15.45 -3.98 -15.09
C SER A 68 14.00 -3.99 -14.64
N VAL A 69 13.68 -3.39 -13.49
CA VAL A 69 12.31 -3.16 -13.02
C VAL A 69 11.57 -2.26 -13.99
N ALA A 70 12.09 -1.08 -14.31
CA ALA A 70 11.45 -0.15 -15.25
C ALA A 70 11.27 -0.78 -16.65
N THR A 71 12.30 -1.49 -17.13
CA THR A 71 12.23 -2.23 -18.40
C THR A 71 11.14 -3.31 -18.37
N THR A 72 10.98 -4.01 -17.25
CA THR A 72 9.95 -5.05 -17.08
C THR A 72 8.56 -4.43 -17.05
N ILE A 73 8.33 -3.33 -16.32
CA ILE A 73 7.05 -2.60 -16.31
C ILE A 73 6.64 -2.23 -17.73
N LYS A 74 7.54 -1.61 -18.49
CA LYS A 74 7.29 -1.23 -19.88
C LYS A 74 6.90 -2.45 -20.74
N ASN A 75 7.68 -3.53 -20.66
CA ASN A 75 7.40 -4.75 -21.41
C ASN A 75 6.04 -5.37 -21.05
N LEU A 76 5.68 -5.43 -19.76
CA LEU A 76 4.40 -5.97 -19.33
C LEU A 76 3.25 -5.13 -19.90
N LEU A 77 3.29 -3.81 -19.76
CA LEU A 77 2.24 -2.92 -20.27
C LEU A 77 2.11 -2.99 -21.81
N GLU A 78 3.22 -3.06 -22.54
CA GLU A 78 3.20 -3.06 -24.01
C GLU A 78 2.83 -4.43 -24.62
N LYS A 79 3.11 -5.55 -23.93
CA LYS A 79 3.05 -6.89 -24.55
C LYS A 79 2.01 -7.81 -23.95
N GLU A 80 1.54 -7.55 -22.73
CA GLU A 80 0.64 -8.47 -22.04
C GLU A 80 -0.84 -8.13 -22.24
N ASN A 81 -1.18 -7.17 -23.09
CA ASN A 81 -2.55 -6.68 -23.31
C ASN A 81 -3.24 -6.30 -21.98
N VAL A 82 -2.51 -5.60 -21.11
CA VAL A 82 -3.03 -5.11 -19.83
C VAL A 82 -4.15 -4.11 -20.10
N ASP A 83 -5.32 -4.33 -19.51
CA ASP A 83 -6.47 -3.42 -19.63
C ASP A 83 -6.74 -2.63 -18.34
N PHE A 84 -6.10 -3.02 -17.23
CA PHE A 84 -6.21 -2.30 -15.97
C PHE A 84 -4.98 -2.49 -15.07
N CYS A 85 -4.58 -1.44 -14.35
CA CYS A 85 -3.45 -1.47 -13.42
C CYS A 85 -3.83 -1.07 -11.99
N ILE A 86 -3.21 -1.72 -11.01
CA ILE A 86 -3.24 -1.31 -9.60
C ILE A 86 -1.81 -0.98 -9.17
N LEU A 87 -1.60 0.24 -8.71
CA LEU A 87 -0.27 0.77 -8.39
C LEU A 87 -0.18 1.11 -6.89
N GLU A 88 1.01 0.97 -6.33
CA GLU A 88 1.31 1.34 -4.94
C GLU A 88 1.52 2.85 -4.78
N GLY A 89 1.21 3.37 -3.58
CA GLY A 89 1.66 4.69 -3.12
C GLY A 89 0.65 5.82 -3.32
N PHE A 90 -0.61 5.50 -3.60
CA PHE A 90 -1.73 6.44 -3.59
C PHE A 90 -3.05 5.72 -3.35
N GLU A 91 -4.08 6.47 -2.96
CA GLU A 91 -5.32 5.88 -2.50
C GLU A 91 -6.20 5.38 -3.66
N GLU A 92 -6.94 4.30 -3.40
CA GLU A 92 -8.03 3.85 -4.29
C GLU A 92 -9.10 4.95 -4.45
N SER A 93 -9.36 5.72 -3.37
CA SER A 93 -10.38 6.77 -3.30
C SER A 93 -10.16 7.91 -4.30
N GLU A 94 -8.93 8.09 -4.79
CA GLU A 94 -8.59 9.10 -5.80
C GLU A 94 -9.17 8.78 -7.19
N GLY A 95 -9.70 7.57 -7.40
CA GLY A 95 -10.41 7.17 -8.61
C GLY A 95 -9.49 6.69 -9.74
N ILE A 96 -10.05 6.62 -10.95
CA ILE A 96 -9.35 6.12 -12.14
C ILE A 96 -8.39 7.18 -12.68
N SER A 97 -7.13 6.80 -12.82
CA SER A 97 -6.04 7.59 -13.41
C SER A 97 -5.98 9.01 -12.85
N PRO A 98 -5.83 9.18 -11.52
CA PRO A 98 -5.96 10.49 -10.87
C PRO A 98 -4.97 11.50 -11.44
N GLN A 99 -5.47 12.68 -11.85
CA GLN A 99 -4.68 13.68 -12.56
C GLN A 99 -3.47 14.16 -11.76
N ARG A 100 -3.60 14.25 -10.43
CA ARG A 100 -2.50 14.57 -9.52
C ARG A 100 -1.32 13.60 -9.68
N VAL A 101 -1.60 12.30 -9.76
CA VAL A 101 -0.59 11.26 -9.94
C VAL A 101 -0.01 11.31 -11.35
N VAL A 102 -0.84 11.49 -12.38
CA VAL A 102 -0.39 11.63 -13.77
C VAL A 102 0.59 12.80 -13.89
N SER A 103 0.20 14.00 -13.43
CA SER A 103 1.05 15.18 -13.50
C SER A 103 2.32 15.04 -12.66
N LYS A 104 2.27 14.40 -11.49
CA LYS A 104 3.47 14.09 -10.69
C LYS A 104 4.41 13.15 -11.46
N ALA A 105 3.87 12.11 -12.08
CA ALA A 105 4.62 11.13 -12.85
C ALA A 105 5.31 11.76 -14.08
N GLU A 106 4.58 12.54 -14.87
CA GLU A 106 5.13 13.28 -16.04
C GLU A 106 6.28 14.20 -15.62
N ASN A 107 6.10 14.96 -14.54
CA ASN A 107 7.13 15.85 -14.02
C ASN A 107 8.39 15.11 -13.57
N GLN A 108 8.26 13.93 -12.96
CA GLN A 108 9.40 13.12 -12.52
C GLN A 108 10.12 12.46 -13.71
N VAL A 109 9.36 11.92 -14.67
CA VAL A 109 9.92 11.37 -15.91
C VAL A 109 10.71 12.43 -16.68
N ALA A 110 10.17 13.65 -16.79
CA ALA A 110 10.86 14.77 -17.45
C ALA A 110 12.19 15.16 -16.77
N LYS A 111 12.30 14.94 -15.45
CA LYS A 111 13.53 15.18 -14.67
C LYS A 111 14.54 14.02 -14.74
N GLY A 112 14.16 12.88 -15.33
CA GLY A 112 15.04 11.71 -15.44
C GLY A 112 15.15 10.86 -14.17
N ILE A 113 14.39 11.17 -13.12
CA ILE A 113 14.38 10.42 -11.84
C ILE A 113 12.91 10.20 -11.45
N CYS A 114 12.45 8.95 -11.48
CA CYS A 114 11.05 8.60 -11.25
C CYS A 114 10.96 7.24 -10.56
N GLY A 115 10.23 7.17 -9.45
CA GLY A 115 9.92 5.90 -8.78
C GLY A 115 9.16 4.95 -9.70
N GLU A 116 9.35 3.64 -9.54
CA GLU A 116 8.80 2.66 -10.48
C GLU A 116 7.26 2.69 -10.57
N ASN A 117 6.58 2.98 -9.45
CA ASN A 117 5.13 3.15 -9.39
C ASN A 117 4.64 4.36 -10.21
N LEU A 118 5.31 5.51 -10.10
CA LEU A 118 4.99 6.70 -10.90
C LEU A 118 5.38 6.52 -12.36
N TYR A 119 6.50 5.84 -12.64
CA TYR A 119 6.86 5.48 -14.00
C TYR A 119 5.81 4.58 -14.65
N ALA A 120 5.27 3.60 -13.91
CA ALA A 120 4.14 2.78 -14.36
C ALA A 120 2.89 3.62 -14.63
N ALA A 121 2.55 4.58 -13.75
CA ALA A 121 1.42 5.48 -13.95
C ALA A 121 1.57 6.32 -15.24
N HIS A 122 2.77 6.86 -15.50
CA HIS A 122 3.09 7.58 -16.73
C HIS A 122 2.89 6.70 -17.97
N LEU A 123 3.42 5.48 -17.95
CA LEU A 123 3.26 4.53 -19.06
C LEU A 123 1.80 4.16 -19.28
N CYS A 124 1.05 3.85 -18.22
CA CYS A 124 -0.39 3.57 -18.31
C CYS A 124 -1.14 4.73 -18.96
N HIS A 125 -0.87 5.97 -18.54
CA HIS A 125 -1.48 7.16 -19.15
C HIS A 125 -1.16 7.26 -20.65
N SER A 126 0.12 7.12 -21.04
CA SER A 126 0.55 7.20 -22.45
C SER A 126 -0.07 6.10 -23.34
N LEU A 127 -0.29 4.91 -22.77
CA LEU A 127 -0.87 3.75 -23.44
C LEU A 127 -2.40 3.71 -23.33
N ARG A 128 -3.02 4.70 -22.68
CA ARG A 128 -4.46 4.76 -22.40
C ARG A 128 -4.97 3.54 -21.61
N ILE A 129 -4.15 3.00 -20.73
CA ILE A 129 -4.50 1.96 -19.76
C ILE A 129 -4.99 2.65 -18.49
N HIS A 130 -6.16 2.25 -18.00
CA HIS A 130 -6.69 2.77 -16.75
C HIS A 130 -5.90 2.21 -15.57
N PHE A 131 -5.66 3.04 -14.55
CA PHE A 131 -5.01 2.60 -13.33
C PHE A 131 -5.68 3.20 -12.08
N ILE A 132 -5.53 2.53 -10.95
CA ILE A 132 -5.97 3.02 -9.64
C ILE A 132 -4.87 2.80 -8.60
N GLY A 133 -5.00 3.49 -7.46
CA GLY A 133 -4.28 3.16 -6.24
C GLY A 133 -4.92 1.95 -5.56
N GLY A 134 -4.19 1.30 -4.66
CA GLY A 134 -4.75 0.23 -3.81
C GLY A 134 -4.71 0.53 -2.33
N GLU A 135 -4.32 1.75 -1.95
CA GLU A 135 -4.19 2.15 -0.54
C GLU A 135 -5.48 2.79 -0.01
N LYS A 136 -5.65 2.79 1.32
CA LYS A 136 -6.57 3.68 2.02
C LYS A 136 -5.81 4.83 2.67
N GLY A 137 -6.49 5.97 2.86
CA GLY A 137 -5.98 7.08 3.66
C GLY A 137 -5.88 6.76 5.16
N GLU A 138 -5.09 7.53 5.87
CA GLU A 138 -4.68 7.28 7.26
C GLU A 138 -5.86 7.23 8.24
N LYS A 139 -6.88 8.08 8.01
CA LYS A 139 -8.13 8.06 8.81
C LYS A 139 -8.83 6.71 8.79
N PHE A 140 -8.75 5.95 7.70
CA PHE A 140 -9.30 4.59 7.66
C PHE A 140 -8.52 3.65 8.59
N TYR A 141 -7.18 3.72 8.56
CA TYR A 141 -6.36 2.89 9.44
C TYR A 141 -6.64 3.20 10.91
N LEU A 142 -6.78 4.47 11.28
CA LEU A 142 -7.16 4.88 12.63
C LEU A 142 -8.40 4.14 13.12
N GLN A 143 -9.49 4.18 12.34
CA GLN A 143 -10.75 3.51 12.68
C GLN A 143 -10.60 1.98 12.79
N GLN A 144 -9.78 1.38 11.93
CA GLN A 144 -9.54 -0.06 11.94
C GLN A 144 -8.62 -0.52 13.07
N LEU A 145 -7.76 0.35 13.57
CA LEU A 145 -6.76 0.06 14.59
C LEU A 145 -7.35 0.06 16.03
N GLU A 146 -8.48 0.73 16.25
CA GLU A 146 -9.18 0.78 17.54
C GLU A 146 -9.49 -0.62 18.10
N LYS A 147 -9.86 -1.57 17.22
CA LYS A 147 -10.17 -2.96 17.62
C LYS A 147 -8.97 -3.73 18.19
N TYR A 148 -7.75 -3.20 18.01
CA TYR A 148 -6.51 -3.73 18.55
C TYR A 148 -5.99 -2.92 19.75
N GLY A 149 -6.79 -1.99 20.28
CA GLY A 149 -6.41 -1.11 21.39
C GLY A 149 -5.30 -0.13 21.01
N ILE A 150 -5.20 0.22 19.73
CA ILE A 150 -4.35 1.31 19.23
C ILE A 150 -5.25 2.55 19.12
N VAL A 151 -4.85 3.63 19.79
CA VAL A 151 -5.60 4.90 19.79
C VAL A 151 -4.97 5.90 18.83
N GLU A 152 -5.64 7.04 18.63
CA GLU A 152 -5.15 8.11 17.75
C GLU A 152 -3.73 8.57 18.09
N GLU A 153 -3.43 8.77 19.37
CA GLU A 153 -2.09 9.16 19.86
C GLU A 153 -1.00 8.17 19.39
N ASP A 154 -1.28 6.86 19.46
CA ASP A 154 -0.34 5.83 19.00
C ASP A 154 -0.04 5.96 17.50
N LEU A 155 -1.08 6.17 16.68
CA LEU A 155 -0.92 6.27 15.22
C LEU A 155 -0.17 7.54 14.83
N VAL A 156 -0.50 8.69 15.43
CA VAL A 156 0.20 9.96 15.19
C VAL A 156 1.69 9.83 15.47
N PHE A 157 2.05 9.30 16.64
CA PHE A 157 3.45 9.18 17.03
C PHE A 157 4.19 8.08 16.27
N TYR A 158 3.50 7.05 15.80
CA TYR A 158 4.05 6.09 14.85
C TYR A 158 4.36 6.73 13.49
N LEU A 159 3.42 7.49 12.91
CA LEU A 159 3.61 8.18 11.63
C LEU A 159 4.78 9.17 11.69
N LEU A 160 4.90 9.92 12.79
CA LEU A 160 6.06 10.77 13.03
C LEU A 160 7.36 9.95 13.06
N ALA A 161 7.38 8.85 13.83
CA ALA A 161 8.57 8.00 13.94
C ALA A 161 9.03 7.45 12.59
N GLN A 162 8.09 7.15 11.68
CA GLN A 162 8.39 6.77 10.30
C GLN A 162 8.93 7.93 9.45
N GLN A 163 8.47 9.15 9.68
CA GLN A 163 8.86 10.32 8.91
C GLN A 163 10.29 10.78 9.22
N ILE A 164 10.75 10.59 10.46
CA ILE A 164 12.06 11.10 10.88
C ILE A 164 13.24 10.55 10.05
N PRO A 165 13.37 9.23 9.78
CA PRO A 165 14.44 8.72 8.90
C PRO A 165 14.50 9.42 7.54
N TRP A 166 13.36 9.87 7.00
CA TRP A 166 13.30 10.65 5.75
C TRP A 166 13.86 12.06 5.94
N TRP A 167 13.44 12.77 6.99
CA TRP A 167 14.00 14.09 7.31
C TRP A 167 15.51 14.07 7.52
N HIS A 168 16.03 13.02 8.16
CA HIS A 168 17.47 12.83 8.31
C HIS A 168 18.15 12.69 6.94
N ARG A 169 17.62 11.79 6.10
CA ARG A 169 18.17 11.52 4.76
C ARG A 169 18.19 12.75 3.86
N ASP A 170 17.18 13.60 4.00
CA ASP A 170 17.03 14.82 3.19
C ASP A 170 17.84 16.01 3.76
N GLY A 171 18.58 15.81 4.85
CA GLY A 171 19.37 16.85 5.51
C GLY A 171 18.51 17.91 6.19
N THR A 172 17.25 17.62 6.48
CA THR A 172 16.31 18.57 7.10
C THR A 172 16.76 18.98 8.49
N PHE A 173 17.36 18.06 9.26
CA PHE A 173 17.89 18.36 10.60
C PHE A 173 19.08 19.31 10.62
N GLU A 174 19.76 19.51 9.49
CA GLU A 174 20.81 20.52 9.38
C GLU A 174 20.26 21.95 9.31
N LYS A 175 18.98 22.09 8.94
CA LYS A 175 18.31 23.37 8.71
C LYS A 175 17.42 23.78 9.87
N GLU A 176 16.74 22.81 10.48
CA GLU A 176 15.77 23.04 11.54
C GLU A 176 15.86 21.95 12.61
N ASN A 177 15.59 22.30 13.86
CA ASN A 177 15.56 21.31 14.93
C ASN A 177 14.32 20.41 14.81
N LEU A 178 14.38 19.22 15.41
CA LEU A 178 13.30 18.23 15.32
C LEU A 178 11.96 18.74 15.87
N LYS A 179 11.96 19.63 16.87
CA LYS A 179 10.73 20.19 17.44
C LYS A 179 9.95 21.02 16.41
N VAL A 180 10.64 21.87 15.64
CA VAL A 180 10.00 22.66 14.58
C VAL A 180 9.44 21.75 13.48
N GLN A 181 10.18 20.70 13.12
CA GLN A 181 9.74 19.70 12.15
C GLN A 181 8.52 18.92 12.63
N PHE A 182 8.50 18.55 13.91
CA PHE A 182 7.32 17.95 14.55
C PHE A 182 6.10 18.87 14.45
N GLU A 183 6.22 20.12 14.89
CA GLU A 183 5.10 21.07 14.89
C GLU A 183 4.56 21.32 13.47
N THR A 184 5.46 21.39 12.48
CA THR A 184 5.10 21.52 11.06
C THR A 184 4.35 20.27 10.58
N PHE A 185 4.88 19.08 10.84
CA PHE A 185 4.25 17.80 10.47
C PHE A 185 2.86 17.63 11.09
N MET A 186 2.71 17.99 12.37
CA MET A 186 1.42 17.95 13.05
C MET A 186 0.38 18.86 12.38
N LYS A 187 0.82 20.07 12.03
CA LYS A 187 -0.06 21.08 11.45
C LYS A 187 -0.43 20.80 10.00
N GLU A 188 0.53 20.38 9.19
CA GLU A 188 0.37 20.29 7.73
C GLU A 188 -0.09 18.89 7.28
N ASP A 189 0.53 17.85 7.83
CA ASP A 189 0.31 16.47 7.40
C ASP A 189 -0.74 15.76 8.26
N ILE A 190 -0.51 15.65 9.57
CA ILE A 190 -1.37 14.87 10.47
C ILE A 190 -2.80 15.42 10.52
N SER A 191 -2.95 16.74 10.60
CA SER A 191 -4.27 17.37 10.61
C SER A 191 -5.07 17.04 9.34
N THR A 192 -4.39 16.98 8.20
CA THR A 192 -4.98 16.66 6.90
C THR A 192 -5.29 15.17 6.78
N TRP A 193 -4.33 14.30 7.12
CA TRP A 193 -4.43 12.85 6.92
C TRP A 193 -5.43 12.17 7.85
N LEU A 194 -5.50 12.64 9.11
CA LEU A 194 -6.39 12.07 10.12
C LEU A 194 -7.66 12.89 10.34
N GLU A 195 -7.76 14.08 9.75
CA GLU A 195 -8.84 15.06 10.02
C GLU A 195 -8.94 15.40 11.52
N VAL A 196 -7.79 15.63 12.15
CA VAL A 196 -7.67 15.97 13.59
C VAL A 196 -7.22 17.42 13.78
N GLU A 197 -7.45 17.97 14.97
CA GLU A 197 -7.03 19.33 15.31
C GLU A 197 -5.49 19.48 15.20
N PRO A 198 -4.97 20.51 14.48
CA PRO A 198 -3.56 20.61 14.06
C PRO A 198 -2.53 20.82 15.18
N VAL A 199 -2.96 20.86 16.44
CA VAL A 199 -2.10 21.12 17.62
C VAL A 199 -2.49 20.26 18.82
N LYS A 200 -3.16 19.12 18.58
CA LYS A 200 -3.64 18.25 19.66
C LYS A 200 -2.52 17.65 20.50
N TYR A 201 -1.37 17.35 19.88
CA TYR A 201 -0.20 16.76 20.54
C TYR A 201 1.00 17.67 20.40
N THR A 202 1.79 17.74 21.47
CA THR A 202 3.05 18.49 21.52
C THR A 202 4.24 17.58 21.30
N TYR A 203 5.40 18.18 21.05
CA TYR A 203 6.64 17.44 20.94
C TYR A 203 6.96 16.70 22.25
N GLU A 204 6.72 17.33 23.39
CA GLU A 204 6.90 16.73 24.71
C GLU A 204 5.98 15.51 24.95
N ASP A 205 4.75 15.53 24.41
CA ASP A 205 3.86 14.36 24.45
C ASP A 205 4.44 13.18 23.67
N PHE A 206 5.04 13.44 22.50
CA PHE A 206 5.71 12.40 21.71
C PHE A 206 6.88 11.77 22.49
N ILE A 207 7.73 12.58 23.14
CA ILE A 207 8.83 12.08 23.98
C ILE A 207 8.27 11.19 25.08
N GLY A 208 7.29 11.69 25.84
CA GLY A 208 6.68 10.94 26.95
C GLY A 208 6.02 9.63 26.50
N TRP A 209 5.35 9.64 25.35
CA TRP A 209 4.78 8.44 24.76
C TRP A 209 5.86 7.43 24.37
N HIS A 210 6.93 7.88 23.71
CA HIS A 210 8.03 7.01 23.30
C HIS A 210 8.67 6.35 24.53
N GLU A 211 9.04 7.13 25.55
CA GLU A 211 9.69 6.61 26.74
C GLU A 211 8.81 5.60 27.48
N LYS A 212 7.51 5.89 27.59
CA LYS A 212 6.52 4.99 28.19
C LYS A 212 6.40 3.66 27.44
N HIS A 213 6.41 3.69 26.11
CA HIS A 213 6.12 2.51 25.29
C HIS A 213 7.36 1.71 24.87
N MET A 214 8.53 2.34 24.87
CA MET A 214 9.81 1.73 24.51
C MET A 214 10.67 1.40 25.75
N GLY A 215 10.32 1.93 26.93
CA GLY A 215 11.00 1.62 28.19
C GLY A 215 12.42 2.18 28.27
N CYS A 216 12.77 3.16 27.44
CA CYS A 216 14.07 3.81 27.44
C CYS A 216 13.92 5.33 27.27
N SER A 217 14.86 6.10 27.80
CA SER A 217 14.88 7.56 27.63
C SER A 217 15.12 7.91 26.16
N TYR A 218 14.38 8.87 25.65
CA TYR A 218 14.47 9.25 24.26
C TYR A 218 15.30 10.53 24.09
N ASP A 219 16.45 10.38 23.43
CA ASP A 219 17.29 11.50 23.01
C ASP A 219 17.22 11.62 21.47
N PRO A 220 16.53 12.63 20.94
CA PRO A 220 16.31 12.81 19.52
C PRO A 220 17.56 13.25 18.73
N GLU A 221 18.68 13.55 19.39
CA GLU A 221 19.94 13.85 18.72
C GLU A 221 20.93 12.68 18.82
N LYS A 222 20.74 11.77 19.79
CA LYS A 222 21.71 10.68 20.09
C LYS A 222 21.16 9.26 19.93
N ASN A 223 19.87 9.04 20.13
CA ASN A 223 19.27 7.70 20.21
C ASN A 223 18.47 7.32 18.96
N PHE A 224 18.60 8.08 17.88
CA PHE A 224 17.71 7.93 16.75
C PHE A 224 17.88 6.66 15.92
N LEU A 225 16.77 6.31 15.30
CA LEU A 225 16.53 5.16 14.42
C LEU A 225 17.26 5.22 13.06
N TRP A 226 18.38 5.95 12.92
CA TRP A 226 19.02 6.12 11.61
C TRP A 226 19.88 4.92 11.18
N ASP A 227 20.66 4.31 12.07
CA ASP A 227 21.64 3.27 11.67
C ASP A 227 21.32 1.82 12.08
N SER A 228 20.58 1.57 13.17
CA SER A 228 20.38 0.20 13.69
C SER A 228 19.00 -0.11 14.27
N LYS A 229 18.10 0.88 14.36
CA LYS A 229 16.80 0.70 15.01
C LYS A 229 15.60 0.88 14.07
N GLN A 230 15.81 0.96 12.75
CA GLN A 230 14.68 0.87 11.80
C GLN A 230 13.89 -0.43 11.99
N GLU A 231 14.54 -1.47 12.51
CA GLU A 231 13.92 -2.72 12.93
C GLU A 231 12.78 -2.54 13.95
N GLU A 232 12.82 -1.47 14.76
CA GLU A 232 11.75 -1.14 15.72
C GLU A 232 10.49 -0.62 15.02
N LEU A 233 10.60 -0.13 13.78
CA LEU A 233 9.47 0.28 12.95
C LEU A 233 9.02 -0.83 11.99
N LEU A 234 9.77 -1.94 11.93
CA LEU A 234 9.39 -3.08 11.10
C LEU A 234 8.20 -3.83 11.73
N PRO A 235 7.29 -4.35 10.92
CA PRO A 235 6.11 -5.05 11.40
C PRO A 235 6.49 -6.37 12.09
N TYR A 236 6.15 -6.50 13.38
CA TYR A 236 6.40 -7.70 14.19
C TYR A 236 5.39 -7.85 15.34
N LEU A 237 4.88 -9.06 15.55
CA LEU A 237 3.90 -9.42 16.58
C LEU A 237 4.37 -10.54 17.53
N GLY A 238 5.65 -10.92 17.47
CA GLY A 238 6.18 -11.96 18.34
C GLY A 238 6.43 -11.49 19.78
N PRO A 239 6.92 -12.39 20.66
CA PRO A 239 7.32 -12.03 22.02
C PRO A 239 8.35 -10.90 21.99
N GLY A 240 8.16 -9.90 22.86
CA GLY A 240 9.03 -8.73 22.93
C GLY A 240 8.76 -7.64 21.89
N ALA A 241 7.75 -7.80 21.01
CA ALA A 241 7.39 -6.78 20.04
C ALA A 241 7.10 -5.42 20.69
N THR A 242 7.77 -4.38 20.19
CA THR A 242 7.58 -2.99 20.66
C THR A 242 6.21 -2.46 20.26
N ARG A 243 5.81 -1.31 20.81
CA ARG A 243 4.54 -0.67 20.44
C ARG A 243 4.53 -0.29 18.95
N TYR A 244 5.64 0.24 18.43
CA TYR A 244 5.79 0.57 17.00
C TYR A 244 5.65 -0.67 16.11
N GLN A 245 6.33 -1.76 16.44
CA GLN A 245 6.28 -3.00 15.64
C GLN A 245 4.86 -3.57 15.55
N LYS A 246 4.10 -3.48 16.65
CA LYS A 246 2.69 -3.90 16.68
C LYS A 246 1.82 -3.03 15.79
N ILE A 247 1.96 -1.70 15.89
CA ILE A 247 1.22 -0.76 15.03
C ILE A 247 1.55 -1.02 13.56
N ALA A 248 2.84 -1.17 13.22
CA ALA A 248 3.30 -1.49 11.87
C ALA A 248 2.68 -2.80 11.35
N ALA A 249 2.66 -3.85 12.16
CA ALA A 249 2.08 -5.12 11.78
C ALA A 249 0.56 -5.02 11.57
N TYR A 250 -0.17 -4.31 12.43
CA TYR A 250 -1.60 -4.13 12.26
C TYR A 250 -1.95 -3.29 11.03
N ILE A 251 -1.21 -2.19 10.78
CA ILE A 251 -1.38 -1.38 9.56
C ILE A 251 -1.13 -2.24 8.33
N MET A 252 -0.01 -2.97 8.29
CA MET A 252 0.32 -3.79 7.11
C MET A 252 -0.70 -4.92 6.90
N TYR A 253 -1.19 -5.54 7.98
CA TYR A 253 -2.30 -6.50 7.90
C TYR A 253 -3.55 -5.87 7.25
N ILE A 254 -4.01 -4.72 7.77
CA ILE A 254 -5.22 -4.04 7.29
C ILE A 254 -5.04 -3.58 5.83
N ARG A 255 -3.87 -3.02 5.52
CA ARG A 255 -3.48 -2.55 4.20
C ARG A 255 -3.48 -3.69 3.18
N ASP A 256 -2.83 -4.80 3.48
CA ASP A 256 -2.72 -5.93 2.56
C ASP A 256 -4.05 -6.66 2.37
N GLU A 257 -4.90 -6.71 3.40
CA GLU A 257 -6.27 -7.19 3.28
C GLU A 257 -7.06 -6.34 2.29
N HIS A 258 -6.95 -5.01 2.40
CA HIS A 258 -7.59 -4.10 1.48
C HIS A 258 -7.04 -4.22 0.05
N VAL A 259 -5.72 -4.25 -0.14
CA VAL A 259 -5.10 -4.37 -1.46
C VAL A 259 -5.57 -5.66 -2.16
N VAL A 260 -5.67 -6.78 -1.44
CA VAL A 260 -6.19 -8.02 -2.04
C VAL A 260 -7.66 -7.89 -2.45
N ASP A 261 -8.50 -7.21 -1.66
CA ASP A 261 -9.88 -6.91 -2.07
C ASP A 261 -9.93 -6.06 -3.36
N VAL A 262 -9.07 -5.03 -3.47
CA VAL A 262 -8.96 -4.21 -4.69
C VAL A 262 -8.56 -5.09 -5.88
N ILE A 263 -7.59 -5.99 -5.71
CA ILE A 263 -7.15 -6.93 -6.76
C ILE A 263 -8.31 -7.84 -7.19
N GLN A 264 -9.06 -8.39 -6.23
CA GLN A 264 -10.19 -9.27 -6.51
C GLN A 264 -11.32 -8.55 -7.26
N ARG A 265 -11.63 -7.31 -6.87
CA ARG A 265 -12.61 -6.49 -7.58
C ARG A 265 -12.13 -6.12 -8.98
N ALA A 266 -10.87 -5.76 -9.15
CA ALA A 266 -10.33 -5.43 -10.46
C ALA A 266 -10.38 -6.64 -11.41
N ILE A 267 -9.91 -7.82 -10.97
CA ILE A 267 -9.90 -9.00 -11.85
C ILE A 267 -11.31 -9.46 -12.22
N SER A 268 -12.31 -9.21 -11.36
CA SER A 268 -13.71 -9.50 -11.65
C SER A 268 -14.31 -8.62 -12.75
N ASN A 269 -13.72 -7.44 -13.00
CA ASN A 269 -14.22 -6.44 -13.96
C ASN A 269 -13.33 -6.26 -15.20
N HIS A 270 -12.16 -6.87 -15.23
CA HIS A 270 -11.13 -6.67 -16.25
C HIS A 270 -10.53 -8.01 -16.72
N SER A 271 -10.06 -8.05 -17.95
CA SER A 271 -9.52 -9.29 -18.54
C SER A 271 -8.07 -9.52 -18.16
N THR A 272 -7.25 -8.45 -18.10
CA THR A 272 -5.84 -8.53 -17.71
C THR A 272 -5.46 -7.40 -16.75
N VAL A 273 -5.40 -7.76 -15.47
CA VAL A 273 -4.99 -6.83 -14.41
C VAL A 273 -3.49 -6.96 -14.14
N LEU A 274 -2.78 -5.84 -14.13
CA LEU A 274 -1.39 -5.74 -13.67
C LEU A 274 -1.32 -5.04 -12.31
N VAL A 275 -0.73 -5.69 -11.33
CA VAL A 275 -0.46 -5.14 -9.99
C VAL A 275 1.03 -4.86 -9.88
N ILE A 276 1.42 -3.64 -9.49
CA ILE A 276 2.83 -3.27 -9.29
C ILE A 276 2.98 -2.74 -7.86
N TYR A 277 3.53 -3.59 -6.99
CA TYR A 277 3.65 -3.38 -5.55
C TYR A 277 5.02 -3.85 -5.04
N GLY A 278 5.45 -3.29 -3.92
CA GLY A 278 6.66 -3.64 -3.22
C GLY A 278 6.75 -5.14 -2.91
N ALA A 279 7.96 -5.70 -2.96
CA ALA A 279 8.17 -7.13 -2.83
C ALA A 279 7.74 -7.70 -1.46
N TYR A 280 7.71 -6.86 -0.43
CA TYR A 280 7.18 -7.21 0.88
C TYR A 280 5.67 -7.47 0.85
N HIS A 281 4.88 -6.69 0.11
CA HIS A 281 3.43 -6.88 -0.02
C HIS A 281 3.09 -8.28 -0.54
N TYR A 282 3.77 -8.69 -1.61
CA TYR A 282 3.54 -10.04 -2.15
C TYR A 282 3.80 -11.12 -1.11
N LYS A 283 4.82 -10.96 -0.26
CA LYS A 283 5.14 -11.96 0.76
C LYS A 283 3.99 -12.19 1.74
N TRP A 284 3.36 -11.11 2.19
CA TRP A 284 2.24 -11.15 3.12
C TRP A 284 0.94 -11.57 2.44
N GLN A 285 0.72 -11.09 1.22
CA GLN A 285 -0.45 -11.42 0.41
C GLN A 285 -0.39 -12.83 -0.19
N LYS A 286 0.79 -13.46 -0.25
CA LYS A 286 1.04 -14.69 -1.03
C LYS A 286 0.02 -15.78 -0.73
N LYS A 287 -0.19 -16.12 0.54
CA LYS A 287 -1.11 -17.20 0.92
C LYS A 287 -2.52 -16.89 0.40
N THR A 288 -3.00 -15.69 0.66
CA THR A 288 -4.32 -15.22 0.23
C THR A 288 -4.46 -15.21 -1.30
N LEU A 289 -3.46 -14.72 -2.02
CA LEU A 289 -3.44 -14.73 -3.49
C LEU A 289 -3.48 -16.16 -4.06
N LEU A 290 -2.77 -17.10 -3.43
CA LEU A 290 -2.81 -18.52 -3.80
C LEU A 290 -4.18 -19.14 -3.52
N ASP A 291 -4.79 -18.81 -2.39
CA ASP A 291 -6.11 -19.30 -2.00
C ASP A 291 -7.19 -18.77 -2.99
N LEU A 292 -7.06 -17.53 -3.44
CA LEU A 292 -8.01 -16.88 -4.37
C LEU A 292 -7.81 -17.27 -5.84
N PHE A 293 -6.56 -17.35 -6.30
CA PHE A 293 -6.24 -17.42 -7.73
C PHE A 293 -5.48 -18.68 -8.13
N GLY A 294 -5.21 -19.58 -7.18
CA GLY A 294 -4.40 -20.78 -7.38
C GLY A 294 -2.90 -20.46 -7.47
N ALA A 295 -2.11 -21.47 -7.81
CA ALA A 295 -0.67 -21.30 -8.01
C ALA A 295 -0.39 -20.47 -9.29
N PRO A 296 0.65 -19.62 -9.30
CA PRO A 296 1.07 -18.95 -10.51
C PRO A 296 1.41 -19.97 -11.60
N VAL A 297 0.86 -19.78 -12.80
CA VAL A 297 1.20 -20.59 -13.99
C VAL A 297 2.59 -20.27 -14.53
N LYS A 298 3.14 -19.10 -14.14
CA LYS A 298 4.46 -18.63 -14.55
C LYS A 298 5.04 -17.71 -13.48
N THR A 299 6.35 -17.78 -13.27
CA THR A 299 7.07 -16.88 -12.37
C THR A 299 8.43 -16.53 -12.97
N PHE A 300 8.84 -15.27 -12.82
CA PHE A 300 10.14 -14.80 -13.24
C PHE A 300 10.80 -13.94 -12.18
N LEU A 301 12.11 -14.07 -12.05
CA LEU A 301 12.94 -13.12 -11.30
C LEU A 301 13.35 -11.98 -12.23
N ILE A 302 13.22 -10.75 -11.74
CA ILE A 302 13.74 -9.55 -12.40
C ILE A 302 15.19 -9.42 -11.95
N LYS A 303 16.12 -9.62 -12.88
CA LYS A 303 17.57 -9.61 -12.62
C LYS A 303 18.13 -8.21 -12.59
#